data_AF-A0A9D5Q2I5-F1
#
_entry.id   AF-A0A9D5Q2I5-F1
#
_cell.length_a   1.000
_cell.length_b   1.000
_cell.length_c   1.000
_cell.angle_alpha   90.00
_cell.angle_beta   90.00
_cell.angle_gamma   90.00
#
_symmetry.space_group_name_H-M   'P 1'
#
loop_
_entity.id
_entity.type
_entity.pdbx_description
1 polymer ?
#
loop_
_entity_poly.entity_id
_entity_poly.type
_entity_poly.pdbx_seq_one_letter_code
_entity_poly.pdbx_strand_id
1 'polypeptide(L)'
;MINFENRYFQKVPFSDEQAKQFLRPASHDFKIAQDSDIPDVIFKFSYDSLIKIGIALIAKNGYKVRSVAGHHVKILEKLGQLLQYEDVVILGNKMRQERNANLYKGQFFVGEKASSEYLSFVGKVFKKTKEKGFI
;
A
#
# COMPACT_ATOMS: atom_id res chain seq x y z
N MET A 1 6.53 15.93 -13.36
CA MET A 1 6.37 14.53 -13.83
C MET A 1 6.97 13.62 -12.77
N ILE A 2 6.28 12.54 -12.38
CA ILE A 2 6.79 11.61 -11.34
C ILE A 2 7.96 10.81 -11.91
N ASN A 3 9.11 10.86 -11.25
CA ASN A 3 10.28 10.09 -11.66
C ASN A 3 10.18 8.63 -11.18
N PHE A 4 10.23 7.67 -12.09
CA PHE A 4 10.28 6.24 -11.77
C PHE A 4 11.71 5.70 -11.99
N GLU A 5 12.45 5.54 -10.88
CA GLU A 5 13.82 5.04 -10.87
C GLU A 5 13.93 3.59 -11.42
N ASN A 6 14.72 3.40 -12.48
CA ASN A 6 14.88 2.10 -13.18
C ASN A 6 15.32 0.93 -12.27
N ARG A 7 16.02 1.23 -11.17
CA ARG A 7 16.40 0.25 -10.15
C ARG A 7 15.19 -0.43 -9.50
N TYR A 8 14.10 0.32 -9.31
CA TYR A 8 12.90 -0.13 -8.59
C TYR A 8 11.71 -0.35 -9.51
N PHE A 9 11.72 0.24 -10.70
CA PHE A 9 10.61 0.21 -11.63
C PHE A 9 11.07 -0.21 -13.02
N GLN A 10 10.22 -0.95 -13.72
CA GLN A 10 10.41 -1.33 -15.11
C GLN A 10 9.23 -0.79 -15.91
N LYS A 11 9.51 -0.07 -17.00
CA LYS A 11 8.45 0.37 -17.92
C LYS A 11 7.83 -0.87 -18.58
N VAL A 12 6.53 -1.05 -18.41
CA VAL A 12 5.76 -2.17 -18.94
C VAL A 12 4.39 -1.64 -19.34
N PRO A 13 3.95 -1.84 -20.59
CA PRO A 13 2.59 -1.49 -20.98
C PRO A 13 1.61 -2.45 -20.30
N PHE A 14 0.79 -1.93 -19.40
CA PHE A 14 -0.38 -2.64 -18.86
C PHE A 14 -1.63 -2.11 -19.56
N SER A 15 -2.57 -3.00 -19.87
CA SER A 15 -3.92 -2.54 -20.23
C SER A 15 -4.63 -1.96 -18.99
N ASP A 16 -5.63 -1.11 -19.20
CA ASP A 16 -6.44 -0.57 -18.11
C ASP A 16 -7.13 -1.69 -17.31
N GLU A 17 -7.57 -2.75 -17.99
CA GLU A 17 -8.16 -3.94 -17.36
C GLU A 17 -7.13 -4.63 -16.46
N GLN A 18 -5.91 -4.87 -16.98
CA GLN A 18 -4.81 -5.48 -16.21
C GLN A 18 -4.47 -4.65 -14.98
N ALA A 19 -4.37 -3.33 -15.12
CA ALA A 19 -4.12 -2.43 -14.00
C ALA A 19 -5.24 -2.49 -12.94
N LYS A 20 -6.51 -2.54 -13.37
CA LYS A 20 -7.66 -2.74 -12.47
C LYS A 20 -7.65 -4.10 -11.78
N GLN A 21 -7.12 -5.16 -12.41
CA GLN A 21 -7.02 -6.48 -11.77
C GLN A 21 -6.13 -6.44 -10.52
N PHE A 22 -5.09 -5.60 -10.50
CA PHE A 22 -4.21 -5.46 -9.34
C PHE A 22 -4.88 -4.80 -8.13
N LEU A 23 -6.00 -4.10 -8.31
CA LEU A 23 -6.78 -3.52 -7.20
C LEU A 23 -7.66 -4.55 -6.49
N ARG A 24 -8.08 -5.61 -7.17
CA ARG A 24 -8.94 -6.65 -6.57
C ARG A 24 -8.31 -7.28 -5.32
N PRO A 25 -7.04 -7.72 -5.33
CA PRO A 25 -6.37 -8.19 -4.12
C PRO A 25 -6.27 -7.14 -3.01
N ALA A 26 -6.09 -5.86 -3.36
CA ALA A 26 -6.03 -4.79 -2.36
C ALA A 26 -7.39 -4.63 -1.65
N SER A 27 -8.48 -4.59 -2.41
CA SER A 27 -9.83 -4.49 -1.86
C SER A 27 -10.21 -5.72 -1.03
N HIS A 28 -9.78 -6.91 -1.44
CA HIS A 28 -10.01 -8.13 -0.69
C HIS A 28 -9.31 -8.10 0.68
N ASP A 29 -8.02 -7.75 0.71
CA ASP A 29 -7.28 -7.62 1.97
C ASP A 29 -7.90 -6.56 2.88
N PHE A 30 -8.26 -5.40 2.32
CA PHE A 30 -8.91 -4.36 3.09
C PHE A 30 -10.22 -4.83 3.72
N LYS A 31 -11.01 -5.63 3.00
CA LYS A 31 -12.25 -6.22 3.53
C LYS A 31 -11.96 -7.17 4.69
N ILE A 32 -10.94 -8.02 4.58
CA ILE A 32 -10.50 -8.88 5.70
C ILE A 32 -10.13 -8.03 6.91
N ALA A 33 -9.40 -6.93 6.72
CA ALA A 33 -9.04 -6.02 7.81
C ALA A 33 -10.27 -5.33 8.43
N GLN A 34 -11.29 -5.00 7.64
CA GLN A 34 -12.53 -4.39 8.12
C GLN A 34 -13.41 -5.36 8.92
N ASP A 35 -13.39 -6.65 8.58
CA ASP A 35 -14.24 -7.66 9.18
C ASP A 35 -13.60 -8.35 10.39
N SER A 36 -12.35 -7.99 10.72
CA SER A 36 -11.59 -8.57 11.82
C SER A 36 -11.68 -7.70 13.08
N ASP A 37 -11.71 -8.34 14.24
CA ASP A 37 -11.54 -7.74 15.57
C ASP A 37 -10.12 -7.96 16.14
N ILE A 38 -9.33 -8.87 15.55
CA ILE A 38 -7.95 -9.15 15.96
C ILE A 38 -6.99 -8.05 15.46
N PRO A 39 -6.31 -7.29 16.34
CA PRO A 39 -5.45 -6.16 15.95
C PRO A 39 -4.33 -6.50 14.96
N ASP A 40 -3.68 -7.65 15.12
CA ASP A 40 -2.61 -8.09 14.23
C ASP A 40 -3.12 -8.43 12.83
N VAL A 41 -4.34 -8.98 12.74
CA VAL A 41 -5.00 -9.26 11.46
C VAL A 41 -5.37 -7.95 10.78
N ILE A 42 -5.99 -7.01 11.51
CA ILE A 42 -6.31 -5.67 11.01
C ILE A 42 -5.05 -4.99 10.47
N PHE A 43 -3.95 -4.99 11.25
CA PHE A 43 -2.70 -4.38 10.84
C PHE A 43 -2.10 -5.04 9.59
N LYS A 44 -1.96 -6.37 9.60
CA LYS A 44 -1.36 -7.12 8.50
C LYS A 44 -2.08 -6.87 7.19
N PHE A 45 -3.38 -7.04 7.18
CA PHE A 45 -4.18 -6.89 5.97
C PHE A 45 -4.34 -5.42 5.55
N SER A 46 -4.33 -4.47 6.50
CA SER A 46 -4.23 -3.05 6.17
C SER A 46 -2.91 -2.72 5.45
N TYR A 47 -1.78 -3.23 5.95
CA TYR A 47 -0.48 -3.00 5.33
C TYR A 47 -0.37 -3.64 3.93
N ASP A 48 -0.79 -4.90 3.81
CA ASP A 48 -0.74 -5.61 2.52
C ASP A 48 -1.64 -4.94 1.48
N SER A 49 -2.84 -4.51 1.90
CA SER A 49 -3.72 -3.69 1.06
C SER A 49 -3.04 -2.40 0.59
N LEU A 50 -2.41 -1.63 1.49
CA LEU A 50 -1.72 -0.38 1.15
C LEU A 50 -0.65 -0.59 0.06
N ILE A 51 0.17 -1.64 0.21
CA ILE A 51 1.21 -1.98 -0.76
C ILE A 51 0.59 -2.39 -2.10
N LYS A 52 -0.49 -3.19 -2.09
CA LYS A 52 -1.19 -3.61 -3.30
C LYS A 52 -1.85 -2.44 -4.04
N ILE A 53 -2.42 -1.45 -3.34
CA ILE A 53 -2.91 -0.19 -3.96
C ILE A 53 -1.75 0.51 -4.68
N GLY A 54 -0.61 0.66 -4.01
CA GLY A 54 0.58 1.26 -4.59
C GLY A 54 1.03 0.57 -5.87
N ILE A 55 1.13 -0.76 -5.86
CA ILE A 55 1.49 -1.55 -7.04
C ILE A 55 0.51 -1.33 -8.18
N ALA A 56 -0.79 -1.34 -7.91
CA ALA A 56 -1.81 -1.17 -8.94
C ALA A 56 -1.79 0.23 -9.58
N LEU A 57 -1.59 1.27 -8.77
CA LEU A 57 -1.52 2.65 -9.26
C LEU A 57 -0.25 2.89 -10.08
N ILE A 58 0.87 2.29 -9.67
CA ILE A 58 2.12 2.32 -10.42
C ILE A 58 1.95 1.57 -11.76
N ALA A 59 1.25 0.44 -11.76
CA ALA A 59 0.91 -0.30 -12.99
C ALA A 59 0.04 0.52 -13.95
N LYS A 60 -0.98 1.24 -13.45
CA LYS A 60 -1.80 2.15 -14.27
C LYS A 60 -0.98 3.27 -14.92
N ASN A 61 0.17 3.61 -14.35
CA ASN A 61 1.11 4.58 -14.92
C ASN A 61 2.15 3.93 -15.87
N GLY A 62 2.01 2.65 -16.22
CA GLY A 62 2.88 1.95 -17.17
C GLY A 62 4.18 1.43 -16.57
N TYR A 63 4.19 1.14 -15.26
CA TYR A 63 5.38 0.65 -14.56
C TYR A 63 5.09 -0.60 -13.73
N LYS A 64 6.00 -1.57 -13.80
CA LYS A 64 6.05 -2.74 -12.91
C LYS A 64 7.06 -2.49 -11.80
N VAL A 65 6.68 -2.79 -10.56
CA VAL A 65 7.60 -2.74 -9.42
C VAL A 65 8.55 -3.94 -9.45
N ARG A 66 9.85 -3.69 -9.26
CA ARG A 66 10.88 -4.72 -9.09
C ARG A 66 10.98 -5.09 -7.61
N SER A 67 10.98 -6.39 -7.30
CA SER A 67 11.13 -6.88 -5.93
C SER A 67 12.61 -6.86 -5.50
N VAL A 68 13.13 -5.67 -5.27
CA VAL A 68 14.51 -5.42 -4.79
C VAL A 68 14.48 -4.80 -3.39
N ALA A 69 15.59 -4.85 -2.66
CA ALA A 69 15.68 -4.23 -1.33
C ALA A 69 15.25 -2.76 -1.38
N GLY A 70 14.33 -2.37 -0.48
CA GLY A 70 13.78 -1.00 -0.42
C GLY A 70 12.54 -0.75 -1.31
N HIS A 71 12.08 -1.71 -2.10
CA HIS A 71 10.94 -1.49 -3.01
C HIS A 71 9.65 -1.03 -2.31
N HIS A 72 9.34 -1.50 -1.09
CA HIS A 72 8.17 -1.00 -0.34
C HIS A 72 8.25 0.50 -0.04
N VAL A 73 9.44 1.02 0.31
CA VAL A 73 9.63 2.46 0.52
C VAL A 73 9.30 3.22 -0.77
N LYS A 74 9.80 2.71 -1.90
CA LYS A 74 9.56 3.31 -3.22
C LYS A 74 8.09 3.20 -3.66
N ILE A 75 7.40 2.11 -3.33
CA ILE A 75 5.95 2.00 -3.55
C ILE A 75 5.22 3.11 -2.79
N LEU A 76 5.54 3.31 -1.51
CA LEU A 76 4.91 4.33 -0.67
C LEU A 76 5.20 5.76 -1.16
N GLU A 77 6.43 6.04 -1.57
CA GLU A 77 6.82 7.32 -2.18
C GLU A 77 5.98 7.61 -3.45
N LYS A 78 5.88 6.64 -4.36
CA LYS A 78 5.11 6.83 -5.60
C LYS A 78 3.62 6.91 -5.32
N LEU A 79 3.09 6.12 -4.40
CA LEU A 79 1.69 6.18 -4.01
C LEU A 79 1.34 7.56 -3.42
N GLY A 80 2.18 8.09 -2.53
CA GLY A 80 2.01 9.44 -1.97
C GLY A 80 2.07 10.53 -3.06
N GLN A 81 2.99 10.42 -4.01
CA GLN A 81 3.10 11.34 -5.15
C GLN A 81 1.88 11.27 -6.09
N LEU A 82 1.42 10.06 -6.43
CA LEU A 82 0.28 9.82 -7.32
C LEU A 82 -1.04 10.33 -6.72
N LEU A 83 -1.22 10.13 -5.40
CA LEU A 83 -2.41 10.58 -4.69
C LEU A 83 -2.31 12.01 -4.17
N GLN A 84 -1.13 12.63 -4.24
CA GLN A 84 -0.83 13.90 -3.56
C GLN A 84 -1.22 13.84 -2.08
N TYR A 85 -0.77 12.79 -1.41
CA TYR A 85 -1.11 12.51 -0.02
C TYR A 85 0.13 12.13 0.78
N GLU A 86 0.73 13.12 1.45
CA GLU A 86 2.01 13.00 2.14
C GLU A 86 1.98 12.00 3.31
N ASP A 87 0.83 11.86 3.97
CA ASP A 87 0.62 10.87 5.05
C ASP A 87 0.93 9.44 4.58
N VAL A 88 0.81 9.14 3.28
CA VAL A 88 1.18 7.83 2.73
C VAL A 88 2.63 7.49 3.02
N VAL A 89 3.52 8.47 2.88
CA VAL A 89 4.95 8.27 3.13
C VAL A 89 5.19 8.15 4.62
N ILE A 90 4.54 8.96 5.44
CA ILE A 90 4.75 9.00 6.90
C ILE A 90 4.18 7.73 7.55
N LEU A 91 2.86 7.52 7.44
CA LEU A 91 2.16 6.40 8.08
C LEU A 91 2.52 5.07 7.42
N GLY A 92 2.67 5.03 6.10
CA GLY A 92 3.08 3.82 5.41
C GLY A 92 4.48 3.35 5.81
N ASN A 93 5.45 4.27 6.01
CA ASN A 93 6.76 3.88 6.50
C ASN A 93 6.72 3.42 7.96
N LYS A 94 5.87 4.03 8.79
CA LYS A 94 5.63 3.56 10.16
C LYS A 94 5.12 2.11 10.15
N MET A 95 4.08 1.81 9.35
CA MET A 95 3.57 0.44 9.19
C MET A 95 4.65 -0.52 8.70
N ARG A 96 5.48 -0.10 7.73
CA ARG A 96 6.62 -0.92 7.25
C ARG A 96 7.62 -1.24 8.36
N GLN A 97 7.95 -0.26 9.20
CA GLN A 97 8.89 -0.43 10.30
C GLN A 97 8.32 -1.39 11.36
N GLU A 98 7.05 -1.24 11.73
CA GLU A 98 6.36 -2.13 12.67
C GLU A 98 6.27 -3.55 12.12
N ARG A 99 5.90 -3.72 10.85
CA ARG A 99 5.88 -5.02 10.16
C ARG A 99 7.25 -5.69 10.19
N ASN A 100 8.33 -4.92 9.95
CA ASN A 100 9.69 -5.44 10.03
C ASN A 100 10.10 -5.80 11.47
N ALA A 101 9.65 -5.05 12.46
CA ALA A 101 9.94 -5.37 13.86
C ALA A 101 9.21 -6.65 14.31
N ASN A 102 7.96 -6.85 13.88
CA ASN A 102 7.26 -8.12 14.05
C ASN A 102 8.02 -9.27 13.36
N LEU A 103 8.41 -9.04 12.09
CA LEU A 103 9.31 -9.88 11.26
C LEU A 103 10.54 -10.44 11.97
N TYR A 104 11.39 -9.51 12.35
CA TYR A 104 12.80 -9.78 12.58
C TYR A 104 13.21 -9.58 14.04
N LYS A 105 12.33 -8.99 14.86
CA LYS A 105 12.61 -8.66 16.27
C LYS A 105 11.65 -9.33 17.24
N GLY A 106 10.72 -10.17 16.77
CA GLY A 106 9.74 -10.87 17.61
C GLY A 106 8.77 -9.93 18.32
N GLN A 107 8.62 -8.68 17.86
CA GLN A 107 7.67 -7.72 18.44
C GLN A 107 6.26 -8.05 17.95
N PHE A 108 5.53 -8.85 18.72
CA PHE A 108 4.24 -9.40 18.33
C PHE A 108 3.05 -8.58 18.86
N PHE A 109 3.07 -7.25 18.77
CA PHE A 109 1.91 -6.50 19.27
C PHE A 109 1.71 -5.15 18.57
N VAL A 110 0.66 -5.08 17.74
CA VAL A 110 0.06 -3.80 17.37
C VAL A 110 -1.17 -3.59 18.25
N GLY A 111 -1.15 -2.56 19.09
CA GLY A 111 -2.28 -2.28 19.97
C GLY A 111 -3.55 -1.93 19.19
N GLU A 112 -4.72 -2.18 19.77
CA GLU A 112 -6.04 -1.92 19.18
C GLU A 112 -6.16 -0.52 18.56
N LYS A 113 -5.74 0.51 19.31
CA LYS A 113 -5.74 1.89 18.84
C LYS A 113 -4.92 2.08 17.56
N ALA A 114 -3.69 1.54 17.52
CA ALA A 114 -2.82 1.65 16.37
C ALA A 114 -3.38 0.90 15.16
N SER A 115 -3.89 -0.32 15.36
CA SER A 115 -4.51 -1.11 14.28
C SER A 115 -5.73 -0.39 13.68
N SER A 116 -6.56 0.23 14.51
CA SER A 116 -7.72 1.03 14.07
C SER A 116 -7.32 2.29 13.31
N GLU A 117 -6.27 2.98 13.77
CA GLU A 117 -5.69 4.14 13.07
C GLU A 117 -5.18 3.74 11.68
N TYR A 118 -4.52 2.58 11.56
CA TYR A 118 -4.04 2.08 10.27
C TYR A 118 -5.17 1.68 9.33
N LEU A 119 -6.20 0.99 9.83
CA LEU A 119 -7.38 0.65 9.04
C LEU A 119 -8.06 1.92 8.49
N SER A 120 -8.26 2.92 9.35
CA SER A 120 -8.84 4.21 8.98
C SER A 120 -7.99 4.94 7.92
N PHE A 121 -6.67 4.96 8.11
CA PHE A 121 -5.73 5.54 7.16
C PHE A 121 -5.80 4.85 5.78
N VAL A 122 -5.79 3.51 5.73
CA VAL A 122 -5.89 2.78 4.45
C VAL A 122 -7.26 3.00 3.79
N GLY A 123 -8.33 3.15 4.57
CA GLY A 123 -9.63 3.58 4.06
C GLY A 123 -9.60 4.96 3.38
N LYS A 124 -8.86 5.93 3.95
CA LYS A 124 -8.65 7.25 3.31
C LYS A 124 -7.85 7.13 2.01
N VAL A 125 -6.87 6.22 1.94
CA VAL A 125 -6.12 5.93 0.70
C VAL A 125 -7.06 5.40 -0.39
N PHE A 126 -7.95 4.45 -0.08
CA PHE A 126 -8.98 4.02 -1.04
C PHE A 126 -9.88 5.16 -1.51
N LYS A 127 -10.35 6.02 -0.58
CA LYS A 127 -11.18 7.18 -0.92
C LYS A 127 -10.46 8.10 -1.91
N LYS A 128 -9.21 8.46 -1.65
CA LYS A 128 -8.40 9.28 -2.57
C LYS A 128 -8.14 8.60 -3.91
N THR A 129 -8.00 7.28 -3.91
CA THR A 129 -7.81 6.48 -5.13
C THR A 129 -9.05 6.58 -6.04
N LYS A 130 -10.26 6.55 -5.45
CA LYS A 130 -11.53 6.82 -6.17
C LYS A 130 -11.62 8.26 -6.68
N GLU A 131 -11.34 9.24 -5.81
CA GLU A 131 -11.42 10.68 -6.16
C GLU A 131 -10.50 11.07 -7.33
N LYS A 132 -9.35 10.40 -7.46
CA LYS A 132 -8.39 10.60 -8.56
C LYS A 132 -8.72 9.80 -9.83
N GLY A 133 -9.84 9.07 -9.86
CA GLY A 133 -10.29 8.28 -11.02
C GLY A 133 -9.42 7.04 -11.29
N PHE A 134 -8.73 6.51 -10.27
CA PHE A 134 -7.97 5.27 -10.42
C PHE A 134 -8.88 4.03 -10.40
N ILE A 135 -10.00 4.10 -9.66
CA ILE A 135 -11.04 3.10 -9.48
C ILE A 135 -12.42 3.73 -9.46
#